data_AF-A0A9P6A8C2-F1
#
_entry.id   AF-A0A9P6A8C2-F1
#
_cell.length_a   1.000
_cell.length_b   1.000
_cell.length_c   1.000
_cell.angle_alpha   90.00
_cell.angle_beta   90.00
_cell.angle_gamma   90.00
#
_symmetry.space_group_name_H-M   'P 1'
#
loop_
_entity.id
_entity.type
_entity.pdbx_description
1 polymer ?
#
loop_
_entity_poly.entity_id
_entity_poly.type
_entity_poly.pdbx_seq_one_letter_code
_entity_poly.pdbx_strand_id
1 'polypeptide(L)'
;MGSVIPSEDELTAALIDLKTNNPQCGIAKIHALLLISFPTWLVSEKRTRKILQLHGLVLNASPPSSSTPQEQSEEVVIAADGSTSFIPYQYPSSRVIKNLDLQKWTVKVRVKYFDKKKGKGLVAMEKISKGEVIWKEDPFILAPEWEIYDLQHQSAACGFCSTPFATASPLITSCPGSSSSSAAPCPIKFCSRLCLARSKKHHTLLCPSQNPACVPLLKFARDTQWMALHALSQCTSRILLANQIDDSTLNSDWQVVKGLAELGMEERFQQSYEGHHGAEPDRVAWQKAHTLFVQAFSEPPNPADQKKLAKLLKKPLREDLKSDLFNYKSFLRGLGRMSLNLEAHGGLYVLHSHLNHSCSPNVSVRHLEQKTMLARITVIAKQDIQPGEELTVTYVNPSGSVTSRQIELESWAFGKCKCPRCVQELKELAEKRKADGEAEAAAGAALDDLERELKAGLGLA
;
A
#
# COMPACT_ATOMS: atom_id res chain seq x y z
N MET A 1 -0.03 16.46 -49.66
CA MET A 1 0.38 15.44 -48.66
C MET A 1 -0.89 14.79 -48.16
N GLY A 2 -0.99 13.46 -48.22
CA GLY A 2 -2.23 12.75 -47.87
C GLY A 2 -2.53 12.88 -46.37
N SER A 3 -3.80 13.15 -46.03
CA SER A 3 -4.26 13.12 -44.65
C SER A 3 -4.23 11.68 -44.12
N VAL A 4 -3.65 11.49 -42.93
CA VAL A 4 -3.48 10.18 -42.28
C VAL A 4 -4.40 10.10 -41.08
N ILE A 5 -5.14 9.01 -40.93
CA ILE A 5 -5.92 8.74 -39.72
C ILE A 5 -4.99 7.97 -38.77
N PRO A 6 -4.57 8.55 -37.63
CA PRO A 6 -3.65 7.87 -36.71
C PRO A 6 -4.32 6.66 -36.06
N SER A 7 -3.52 5.66 -35.72
CA SER A 7 -3.95 4.52 -34.90
C SER A 7 -4.41 5.00 -33.52
N GLU A 8 -5.18 4.17 -32.82
CA GLU A 8 -5.70 4.55 -31.50
C GLU A 8 -4.57 4.73 -30.47
N ASP A 9 -3.52 3.92 -30.54
CA ASP A 9 -2.37 4.00 -29.65
C ASP A 9 -1.53 5.28 -29.89
N GLU A 10 -1.25 5.62 -31.16
CA GLU A 10 -0.51 6.84 -31.52
C GLU A 10 -1.25 8.11 -31.12
N LEU A 11 -2.57 8.14 -31.39
CA LEU A 11 -3.41 9.27 -31.01
C LEU A 11 -3.51 9.42 -29.49
N THR A 12 -3.61 8.30 -28.78
CA THR A 12 -3.67 8.28 -27.31
C THR A 12 -2.38 8.80 -26.69
N ALA A 13 -1.22 8.32 -27.15
CA ALA A 13 0.07 8.80 -26.69
C ALA A 13 0.24 10.31 -26.91
N ALA A 14 -0.10 10.81 -28.10
CA ALA A 14 0.00 12.24 -28.43
C ALA A 14 -0.94 13.12 -27.58
N LEU A 15 -2.18 12.66 -27.34
CA LEU A 15 -3.15 13.41 -26.53
C LEU A 15 -2.78 13.43 -25.04
N ILE A 16 -2.23 12.34 -24.51
CA ILE A 16 -1.69 12.28 -23.15
C ILE A 16 -0.52 13.26 -23.00
N ASP A 17 0.41 13.29 -23.97
CA ASP A 17 1.56 14.19 -23.92
C ASP A 17 1.13 15.66 -23.99
N LEU A 18 0.26 16.02 -24.94
CA LEU A 18 -0.27 17.39 -25.06
C LEU A 18 -1.00 17.85 -23.81
N LYS A 19 -1.79 16.98 -23.18
CA LYS A 19 -2.48 17.31 -21.94
C LYS A 19 -1.52 17.42 -20.75
N THR A 20 -0.51 16.55 -20.68
CA THR A 20 0.51 16.59 -19.63
C THR A 20 1.29 17.91 -19.66
N ASN A 21 1.60 18.40 -20.86
CA ASN A 21 2.30 19.67 -21.06
C ASN A 21 1.38 20.90 -20.94
N ASN A 22 0.06 20.71 -20.95
CA ASN A 22 -0.95 21.78 -20.88
C ASN A 22 -2.12 21.39 -19.94
N PRO A 23 -1.87 21.16 -18.64
CA PRO A 23 -2.84 20.55 -17.72
C PRO A 23 -4.15 21.35 -17.56
N GLN A 24 -4.07 22.67 -17.68
CA GLN A 24 -5.19 23.62 -17.58
C GLN A 24 -6.01 23.77 -18.87
N CYS A 25 -5.59 23.20 -20.00
CA CYS A 25 -6.29 23.36 -21.27
C CYS A 25 -7.47 22.39 -21.40
N GLY A 26 -8.66 22.91 -21.73
CA GLY A 26 -9.83 22.09 -22.04
C GLY A 26 -9.71 21.31 -23.36
N ILE A 27 -10.65 20.40 -23.61
CA ILE A 27 -10.63 19.48 -24.77
C ILE A 27 -10.46 20.21 -26.11
N ALA A 28 -11.22 21.29 -26.35
CA ALA A 28 -11.15 22.04 -27.61
C ALA A 28 -9.76 22.65 -27.86
N LYS A 29 -9.10 23.13 -26.79
CA LYS A 29 -7.76 23.72 -26.90
C LYS A 29 -6.68 22.66 -27.09
N ILE A 30 -6.81 21.51 -26.43
CA ILE A 30 -5.93 20.35 -26.68
C ILE A 30 -6.12 19.81 -28.10
N HIS A 31 -7.35 19.76 -28.60
CA HIS A 31 -7.64 19.33 -29.97
C HIS A 31 -7.01 20.26 -31.02
N ALA A 32 -7.10 21.58 -30.82
CA ALA A 32 -6.43 22.55 -31.68
C ALA A 32 -4.89 22.37 -31.66
N LEU A 33 -4.30 22.17 -30.48
CA LEU A 33 -2.86 21.90 -30.34
C LEU A 33 -2.44 20.60 -31.02
N LEU A 34 -3.29 19.56 -31.00
CA LEU A 34 -3.05 18.30 -31.71
C LEU A 34 -2.97 18.53 -33.22
N LEU A 35 -3.93 19.25 -33.81
CA LEU A 35 -3.94 19.52 -35.25
C LEU A 35 -2.79 20.44 -35.69
N ILE A 36 -2.30 21.33 -34.80
CA ILE A 36 -1.09 22.12 -35.05
C ILE A 36 0.16 21.25 -34.98
N SER A 37 0.25 20.37 -33.98
CA SER A 37 1.43 19.51 -33.77
C SER A 37 1.54 18.38 -34.80
N PHE A 38 0.41 17.96 -35.36
CA PHE A 38 0.32 16.90 -36.37
C PHE A 38 -0.55 17.35 -37.56
N PRO A 39 -0.04 18.20 -38.46
CA PRO A 39 -0.83 18.84 -39.53
C PRO A 39 -1.42 17.88 -40.57
N THR A 40 -0.87 16.68 -40.68
CA THR A 40 -1.33 15.65 -41.61
C THR A 40 -2.39 14.74 -41.00
N TRP A 41 -2.66 14.84 -39.69
CA TRP A 41 -3.60 13.95 -39.00
C TRP A 41 -5.04 14.38 -39.18
N LEU A 42 -5.90 13.43 -39.55
CA LEU A 42 -7.35 13.62 -39.63
C LEU A 42 -8.02 13.04 -38.39
N VAL A 43 -8.23 13.91 -37.40
CA VAL A 43 -8.80 13.56 -36.09
C VAL A 43 -9.95 14.51 -35.80
N SER A 44 -11.09 13.97 -35.34
CA SER A 44 -12.21 14.80 -34.89
C SER A 44 -12.09 15.18 -33.42
N GLU A 45 -12.66 16.32 -33.03
CA GLU A 45 -12.72 16.73 -31.63
C GLU A 45 -13.46 15.69 -30.77
N LYS A 46 -14.47 15.02 -31.34
CA LYS A 46 -15.20 13.93 -30.66
C LYS A 46 -14.30 12.75 -30.32
N ARG A 47 -13.39 12.36 -31.23
CA ARG A 47 -12.41 11.29 -30.98
C ARG A 47 -11.38 11.71 -29.93
N THR A 48 -10.93 12.96 -29.97
CA THR A 48 -10.05 13.57 -28.96
C THR A 48 -10.71 13.57 -27.57
N ARG A 49 -11.98 13.99 -27.49
CA ARG A 49 -12.79 13.99 -26.27
C ARG A 49 -12.93 12.59 -25.68
N LYS A 50 -13.27 11.59 -26.50
CA LYS A 50 -13.44 10.21 -26.05
C LYS A 50 -12.17 9.67 -25.41
N ILE A 51 -11.02 9.89 -26.03
CA ILE A 51 -9.72 9.44 -25.52
C ILE A 51 -9.34 10.20 -24.23
N LEU A 52 -9.46 11.54 -24.23
CA LEU A 52 -9.18 12.31 -23.01
C LEU A 52 -10.10 11.94 -21.84
N GLN A 53 -11.38 11.68 -22.09
CA GLN A 53 -12.32 11.22 -21.05
C GLN A 53 -11.97 9.81 -20.57
N LEU A 54 -11.66 8.88 -21.48
CA LEU A 54 -11.23 7.53 -21.16
C LEU A 54 -10.00 7.52 -20.24
N HIS A 55 -9.08 8.47 -20.45
CA HIS A 55 -7.87 8.63 -19.65
C HIS A 55 -8.01 9.58 -18.45
N GLY A 56 -9.22 10.09 -18.15
CA GLY A 56 -9.44 10.99 -17.01
C GLY A 56 -8.74 12.34 -17.13
N LEU A 57 -8.42 12.77 -18.36
CA LEU A 57 -7.63 13.95 -18.72
C LEU A 57 -8.50 15.19 -19.02
N VAL A 58 -9.72 15.23 -18.50
CA VAL A 58 -10.66 16.34 -18.67
C VAL A 58 -10.79 17.11 -17.36
N LEU A 59 -10.82 18.44 -17.45
CA LEU A 59 -11.09 19.29 -16.30
C LEU A 59 -12.59 19.28 -16.06
N ASN A 60 -13.04 18.69 -14.95
CA ASN A 60 -14.45 18.65 -14.61
C ASN A 60 -14.92 20.06 -14.19
N ALA A 61 -15.74 20.69 -15.02
CA ALA A 61 -16.83 21.53 -14.53
C ALA A 61 -18.01 20.59 -14.25
N SER A 62 -18.77 20.84 -13.18
CA SER A 62 -19.88 20.02 -12.67
C SER A 62 -20.78 19.43 -13.78
N PRO A 63 -21.28 18.19 -13.61
CA PRO A 63 -21.98 17.52 -14.69
C PRO A 63 -23.39 18.11 -14.92
N PRO A 64 -23.81 18.37 -16.16
CA PRO A 64 -25.22 18.33 -16.50
C PRO A 64 -25.66 16.87 -16.67
N SER A 65 -26.85 16.59 -16.17
CA SER A 65 -27.55 15.32 -16.26
C SER A 65 -27.69 14.86 -17.71
N SER A 66 -27.14 13.68 -18.03
CA SER A 66 -27.64 12.87 -19.14
C SER A 66 -27.44 11.39 -18.83
N SER A 67 -28.53 10.66 -19.02
CA SER A 67 -28.78 9.29 -18.64
C SER A 67 -28.07 8.29 -19.55
N THR A 68 -27.20 7.48 -18.97
CA THR A 68 -26.86 6.13 -19.47
C THR A 68 -26.38 5.32 -18.25
N PRO A 69 -26.91 4.12 -17.98
CA PRO A 69 -26.59 3.41 -16.74
C PRO A 69 -25.18 2.82 -16.85
N GLN A 70 -24.19 3.54 -16.30
CA GLN A 70 -22.89 2.96 -15.97
C GLN A 70 -23.03 2.28 -14.61
N GLU A 71 -22.55 1.04 -14.52
CA GLU A 71 -22.36 0.28 -13.27
C GLU A 71 -21.44 1.05 -12.31
N GLN A 72 -21.98 2.06 -11.63
CA GLN A 72 -21.49 2.47 -10.34
C GLN A 72 -22.04 1.43 -9.37
N SER A 73 -21.17 0.65 -8.76
CA SER A 73 -21.54 -0.15 -7.60
C SER A 73 -21.84 0.83 -6.47
N GLU A 74 -23.09 1.29 -6.42
CA GLU A 74 -23.65 2.08 -5.33
C GLU A 74 -23.98 1.12 -4.19
N GLU A 75 -23.22 1.19 -3.10
CA GLU A 75 -23.61 0.52 -1.86
C GLU A 75 -24.49 1.49 -1.07
N VAL A 76 -25.74 1.10 -0.84
CA VAL A 76 -26.68 1.82 0.01
C VAL A 76 -26.37 1.43 1.45
N VAL A 77 -25.82 2.36 2.22
CA VAL A 77 -25.71 2.20 3.69
C VAL A 77 -27.02 2.70 4.29
N ILE A 78 -27.75 1.78 4.94
CA ILE A 78 -28.92 2.12 5.74
C ILE A 78 -28.41 2.35 7.17
N ALA A 79 -28.42 3.60 7.63
CA ALA A 79 -28.05 3.91 9.00
C ALA A 79 -29.08 3.31 9.98
N ALA A 80 -28.67 3.13 11.25
CA ALA A 80 -29.52 2.57 12.30
C ALA A 80 -30.82 3.38 12.55
N ASP A 81 -30.88 4.64 12.10
CA ASP A 81 -32.04 5.52 12.15
C ASP A 81 -32.95 5.44 10.90
N GLY A 82 -32.64 4.54 9.96
CA GLY A 82 -33.38 4.37 8.71
C GLY A 82 -33.03 5.40 7.63
N SER A 83 -32.08 6.30 7.86
CA SER A 83 -31.61 7.23 6.83
C SER A 83 -30.72 6.52 5.80
N THR A 84 -30.95 6.79 4.52
CA THR A 84 -30.15 6.27 3.41
C THR A 84 -29.10 7.30 3.03
N SER A 85 -27.84 6.98 3.29
CA SER A 85 -26.70 7.82 2.94
C SER A 85 -26.02 7.26 1.70
N PHE A 86 -26.02 8.03 0.60
CA PHE A 86 -25.29 7.66 -0.62
C PHE A 86 -23.82 8.03 -0.46
N ILE A 87 -22.95 7.04 -0.27
CA ILE A 87 -21.50 7.29 -0.24
C ILE A 87 -20.85 6.54 -1.41
N PRO A 88 -20.27 7.25 -2.39
CA PRO A 88 -19.71 6.61 -3.58
C PRO A 88 -18.52 5.72 -3.19
N TYR A 89 -18.57 4.45 -3.61
CA TYR A 89 -17.51 3.47 -3.35
C TYR A 89 -16.15 3.97 -3.87
N GLN A 90 -15.15 4.04 -2.98
CA GLN A 90 -13.84 4.59 -3.32
C GLN A 90 -12.75 3.51 -3.28
N TYR A 91 -12.34 3.08 -4.46
CA TYR A 91 -11.22 2.18 -4.64
C TYR A 91 -9.87 2.81 -4.20
N PRO A 92 -8.95 2.02 -3.62
CA PRO A 92 -7.58 2.44 -3.41
C PRO A 92 -6.94 2.96 -4.69
N SER A 93 -6.27 4.10 -4.57
CA SER A 93 -5.52 4.67 -5.68
C SER A 93 -4.06 4.23 -5.61
N SER A 94 -3.44 3.95 -6.75
CA SER A 94 -2.00 3.65 -6.85
C SER A 94 -1.42 4.30 -8.10
N ARG A 95 -0.10 4.53 -8.13
CA ARG A 95 0.57 5.21 -9.24
C ARG A 95 1.72 4.38 -9.78
N VAL A 96 1.85 4.37 -11.10
CA VAL A 96 3.01 3.79 -11.79
C VAL A 96 4.20 4.73 -11.61
N ILE A 97 5.31 4.18 -11.13
CA ILE A 97 6.57 4.91 -10.99
C ILE A 97 7.25 4.87 -12.35
N LYS A 98 7.25 6.00 -13.08
CA LYS A 98 7.67 6.09 -14.50
C LYS A 98 9.04 5.47 -14.79
N ASN A 99 10.00 5.68 -13.90
CA ASN A 99 11.39 5.26 -14.06
C ASN A 99 11.80 4.21 -13.02
N LEU A 100 10.87 3.34 -12.61
CA LEU A 100 11.23 2.24 -11.73
C LEU A 100 12.14 1.27 -12.50
N ASP A 101 13.36 1.12 -12.02
CA ASP A 101 14.32 0.17 -12.57
C ASP A 101 14.02 -1.23 -12.03
N LEU A 102 13.23 -2.00 -12.79
CA LEU A 102 12.88 -3.38 -12.46
C LEU A 102 14.08 -4.33 -12.58
N GLN A 103 15.10 -4.00 -13.38
CA GLN A 103 16.25 -4.87 -13.65
C GLN A 103 17.06 -5.17 -12.38
N LYS A 104 16.93 -4.33 -11.35
CA LYS A 104 17.46 -4.57 -9.99
C LYS A 104 16.94 -5.85 -9.35
N TRP A 105 15.77 -6.32 -9.77
CA TRP A 105 15.13 -7.53 -9.25
C TRP A 105 14.94 -8.59 -10.33
N THR A 106 14.41 -8.21 -11.49
CA THR A 106 14.10 -9.14 -12.57
C THR A 106 13.83 -8.42 -13.90
N VAL A 107 14.13 -9.08 -15.01
CA VAL A 107 13.79 -8.64 -16.38
C VAL A 107 12.49 -9.27 -16.89
N LYS A 108 11.91 -10.21 -16.14
CA LYS A 108 10.81 -11.09 -16.60
C LYS A 108 9.44 -10.47 -16.48
N VAL A 109 9.32 -9.30 -15.87
CA VAL A 109 8.03 -8.66 -15.60
C VAL A 109 8.06 -7.18 -15.94
N ARG A 110 6.89 -6.60 -16.17
CA ARG A 110 6.70 -5.15 -16.29
C ARG A 110 5.52 -4.69 -15.45
N VAL A 111 5.53 -3.41 -15.07
CA VAL A 111 4.37 -2.76 -14.45
C VAL A 111 3.32 -2.44 -15.52
N LYS A 112 2.06 -2.74 -15.24
CA LYS A 112 0.91 -2.36 -16.08
C LYS A 112 -0.15 -1.70 -15.20
N TYR A 113 -0.74 -0.60 -15.66
CA TYR A 113 -1.98 -0.09 -15.07
C TYR A 113 -3.17 -0.81 -15.71
N PHE A 114 -4.05 -1.37 -14.89
CA PHE A 114 -5.21 -2.13 -15.35
C PHE A 114 -6.43 -1.21 -15.46
N ASP A 115 -6.91 -0.68 -14.33
CA ASP A 115 -8.07 0.21 -14.26
C ASP A 115 -8.15 0.88 -12.88
N LYS A 116 -9.21 1.66 -12.63
CA LYS A 116 -9.43 2.36 -11.34
C LYS A 116 -9.64 1.41 -10.16
N LYS A 117 -10.21 0.23 -10.39
CA LYS A 117 -10.55 -0.76 -9.35
C LYS A 117 -9.34 -1.60 -8.94
N LYS A 118 -8.60 -2.09 -9.94
CA LYS A 118 -7.42 -2.95 -9.76
C LYS A 118 -6.13 -2.16 -9.58
N GLY A 119 -6.06 -0.95 -10.12
CA GLY A 119 -4.87 -0.12 -10.08
C GLY A 119 -3.74 -0.68 -10.93
N LYS A 120 -2.50 -0.59 -10.42
CA LYS A 120 -1.31 -1.15 -11.08
C LYS A 120 -1.10 -2.62 -10.72
N GLY A 121 -0.46 -3.36 -11.61
CA GLY A 121 -0.11 -4.76 -11.44
C GLY A 121 1.20 -5.13 -12.13
N LEU A 122 1.64 -6.38 -11.98
CA LEU A 122 2.78 -6.95 -12.71
C LEU A 122 2.30 -7.93 -13.79
N VAL A 123 2.91 -7.85 -14.97
CA VAL A 123 2.63 -8.75 -16.09
C VAL A 123 3.92 -9.41 -16.56
N ALA A 124 3.86 -10.71 -16.85
CA ALA A 124 4.98 -11.46 -17.39
C ALA A 124 5.36 -10.96 -18.80
N MET A 125 6.65 -10.77 -19.04
CA MET A 125 7.24 -10.38 -20.33
C MET A 125 7.69 -11.57 -21.16
N GLU A 126 7.96 -12.68 -20.48
CA GLU A 126 8.40 -13.95 -21.06
C GLU A 126 7.72 -15.11 -20.31
N LYS A 127 7.90 -16.34 -20.80
CA LYS A 127 7.43 -17.52 -20.09
C LYS A 127 8.23 -17.68 -18.78
N ILE A 128 7.52 -17.91 -17.68
CA ILE A 128 8.10 -18.23 -16.36
C ILE A 128 7.64 -19.64 -16.00
N SER A 129 8.58 -20.53 -15.68
CA SER A 129 8.26 -21.93 -15.37
C SER A 129 7.79 -22.10 -13.93
N LYS A 130 6.92 -23.09 -13.68
CA LYS A 130 6.55 -23.49 -12.32
C LYS A 130 7.79 -23.78 -11.47
N GLY A 131 7.84 -23.23 -10.25
CA GLY A 131 8.93 -23.39 -9.29
C GLY A 131 10.10 -22.43 -9.51
N GLU A 132 10.08 -21.64 -10.58
CA GLU A 132 11.11 -20.66 -10.87
C GLU A 132 11.08 -19.49 -9.86
N VAL A 133 12.26 -19.10 -9.36
CA VAL A 133 12.42 -17.85 -8.60
C VAL A 133 12.38 -16.68 -9.57
N ILE A 134 11.33 -15.88 -9.48
CA ILE A 134 11.12 -14.72 -10.36
C ILE A 134 12.01 -13.56 -9.92
N TRP A 135 12.06 -13.27 -8.60
CA TRP A 135 13.00 -12.34 -7.99
C TRP A 135 13.16 -12.56 -6.48
N LYS A 136 14.15 -11.87 -5.91
CA LYS A 136 14.32 -11.68 -4.46
C LYS A 136 14.35 -10.20 -4.14
N GLU A 137 13.80 -9.80 -3.00
CA GLU A 137 13.69 -8.38 -2.65
C GLU A 137 13.94 -8.13 -1.16
N ASP A 138 14.79 -7.14 -0.88
CA ASP A 138 14.97 -6.60 0.48
C ASP A 138 13.91 -5.54 0.77
N PRO A 139 13.46 -5.41 2.03
CA PRO A 139 12.39 -4.48 2.39
C PRO A 139 12.83 -3.03 2.20
N PHE A 140 11.93 -2.22 1.64
CA PHE A 140 12.00 -0.77 1.64
C PHE A 140 11.93 -0.24 3.09
N ILE A 141 10.95 -0.67 3.86
CA ILE A 141 10.92 -0.53 5.32
C ILE A 141 10.54 -1.86 5.94
N LEU A 142 10.91 -2.07 7.19
CA LEU A 142 10.53 -3.25 7.95
C LEU A 142 9.95 -2.80 9.29
N ALA A 143 8.68 -3.10 9.51
CA ALA A 143 8.03 -3.05 10.81
C ALA A 143 7.77 -4.50 11.22
N PRO A 144 8.71 -5.17 11.91
CA PRO A 144 8.54 -6.59 12.22
C PRO A 144 7.29 -6.88 13.04
N GLU A 145 6.80 -8.12 12.94
CA GLU A 145 5.82 -8.69 13.88
C GLU A 145 6.24 -8.47 15.33
N TRP A 146 5.27 -8.38 16.22
CA TRP A 146 5.51 -7.91 17.59
C TRP A 146 6.41 -8.84 18.40
N GLU A 147 6.36 -10.14 18.15
CA GLU A 147 7.27 -11.12 18.75
C GLU A 147 8.73 -10.84 18.34
N ILE A 148 8.96 -10.55 17.07
CA ILE A 148 10.28 -10.20 16.55
C ILE A 148 10.71 -8.80 17.04
N TYR A 149 9.78 -7.84 17.09
CA TYR A 149 10.02 -6.53 17.68
C TYR A 149 10.50 -6.64 19.14
N ASP A 150 9.85 -7.49 19.93
CA ASP A 150 10.21 -7.74 21.32
C ASP A 150 11.59 -8.39 21.41
N LEU A 151 11.91 -9.36 20.57
CA LEU A 151 13.26 -9.93 20.48
C LEU A 151 14.30 -8.88 20.11
N GLN A 152 14.00 -7.94 19.20
CA GLN A 152 14.93 -6.84 18.89
C GLN A 152 15.17 -5.95 20.13
N HIS A 153 14.12 -5.67 20.91
CA HIS A 153 14.21 -4.86 22.14
C HIS A 153 14.85 -5.60 23.32
N GLN A 154 14.86 -6.92 23.30
CA GLN A 154 15.62 -7.78 24.22
C GLN A 154 17.06 -8.02 23.75
N SER A 155 17.51 -7.33 22.68
CA SER A 155 18.82 -7.54 22.06
C SER A 155 19.04 -8.98 21.54
N ALA A 156 17.97 -9.72 21.26
CA ALA A 156 17.93 -11.11 20.83
C ALA A 156 17.66 -11.29 19.32
N ALA A 157 17.35 -10.22 18.60
CA ALA A 157 17.24 -10.23 17.14
C ALA A 157 17.87 -8.98 16.52
N CYS A 158 18.26 -9.10 15.24
CA CYS A 158 18.83 -8.00 14.48
C CYS A 158 17.78 -6.90 14.24
N GLY A 159 18.06 -5.67 14.65
CA GLY A 159 17.20 -4.50 14.44
C GLY A 159 17.12 -3.98 12.99
N PHE A 160 17.62 -4.75 12.02
CA PHE A 160 17.53 -4.40 10.59
C PHE A 160 16.91 -5.54 9.77
N CYS A 161 17.49 -6.74 9.83
CA CYS A 161 17.03 -7.87 9.02
C CYS A 161 16.08 -8.81 9.78
N SER A 162 15.78 -8.51 11.04
CA SER A 162 14.91 -9.30 11.94
C SER A 162 15.38 -10.72 12.25
N THR A 163 16.52 -11.16 11.72
CA THR A 163 17.08 -12.48 12.04
C THR A 163 17.36 -12.60 13.55
N PRO A 164 16.76 -13.59 14.24
CA PRO A 164 17.07 -13.89 15.63
C PRO A 164 18.52 -14.35 15.80
N PHE A 165 19.14 -14.00 16.92
CA PHE A 165 20.48 -14.45 17.25
C PHE A 165 20.41 -15.87 17.82
N ALA A 166 20.59 -16.87 16.96
CA ALA A 166 20.57 -18.28 17.38
C ALA A 166 21.77 -18.66 18.26
N THR A 167 22.93 -18.02 18.06
CA THR A 167 24.16 -18.24 18.84
C THR A 167 24.94 -16.92 18.97
N ALA A 168 25.76 -16.83 20.01
CA ALA A 168 26.69 -15.70 20.16
C ALA A 168 27.64 -15.65 18.96
N SER A 169 27.62 -14.54 18.21
CA SER A 169 28.50 -14.30 17.08
C SER A 169 29.33 -13.04 17.33
N PRO A 170 30.65 -13.06 17.06
CA PRO A 170 31.51 -11.89 17.24
C PRO A 170 31.19 -10.77 16.23
N LEU A 171 30.37 -11.03 15.21
CA LEU A 171 29.93 -10.04 14.23
C LEU A 171 28.78 -9.16 14.76
N ILE A 172 28.10 -9.60 15.82
CA ILE A 172 27.00 -8.87 16.42
C ILE A 172 27.55 -7.55 17.00
N THR A 173 26.98 -6.44 16.56
CA THR A 173 27.35 -5.10 17.00
C THR A 173 26.16 -4.39 17.59
N SER A 174 26.37 -3.67 18.69
CA SER A 174 25.34 -2.83 19.29
C SER A 174 25.18 -1.52 18.54
N CYS A 175 24.02 -0.88 18.68
CA CYS A 175 23.85 0.52 18.31
C CYS A 175 24.87 1.41 19.06
N PRO A 176 25.48 2.42 18.43
CA PRO A 176 26.34 3.37 19.14
C PRO A 176 25.63 4.09 20.30
N GLY A 177 24.30 4.27 20.21
CA GLY A 177 23.47 4.82 21.29
C GLY A 177 23.33 3.90 22.51
N SER A 178 23.73 2.63 22.42
CA SER A 178 23.72 1.68 23.55
C SER A 178 24.73 2.07 24.65
N SER A 179 25.85 2.69 24.26
CA SER A 179 26.90 3.15 25.20
C SER A 179 26.74 4.62 25.59
N SER A 180 25.64 5.26 25.20
CA SER A 180 25.42 6.67 25.54
C SER A 180 25.10 6.82 27.03
N SER A 181 25.65 7.85 27.68
CA SER A 181 25.26 8.29 29.03
C SER A 181 23.87 8.96 29.06
N SER A 182 23.06 8.73 28.03
CA SER A 182 21.70 9.27 27.96
C SER A 182 20.78 8.48 28.88
N ALA A 183 19.72 9.11 29.38
CA ALA A 183 18.75 8.49 30.29
C ALA A 183 18.04 7.26 29.70
N ALA A 184 18.15 7.00 28.38
CA ALA A 184 17.56 5.87 27.68
C ALA A 184 18.56 5.23 26.70
N PRO A 185 19.41 4.28 27.14
CA PRO A 185 20.30 3.56 26.24
C PRO A 185 19.50 2.74 25.22
N CYS A 186 20.04 2.63 24.00
CA CYS A 186 19.37 1.88 22.94
C CYS A 186 19.65 0.36 23.07
N PRO A 187 18.62 -0.52 23.13
CA PRO A 187 18.84 -1.96 23.25
C PRO A 187 19.14 -2.66 21.91
N ILE A 188 19.03 -1.94 20.79
CA ILE A 188 19.07 -2.56 19.47
C ILE A 188 20.48 -3.03 19.10
N LYS A 189 20.58 -4.28 18.64
CA LYS A 189 21.79 -4.89 18.08
C LYS A 189 21.59 -5.25 16.61
N PHE A 190 22.70 -5.44 15.90
CA PHE A 190 22.72 -5.80 14.49
C PHE A 190 23.64 -6.99 14.27
N CYS A 191 23.26 -7.94 13.41
CA CYS A 191 24.04 -9.16 13.15
C CYS A 191 25.41 -8.90 12.50
N SER A 192 25.60 -7.71 11.92
CA SER A 192 26.84 -7.29 11.27
C SER A 192 26.95 -5.77 11.20
N ARG A 193 28.17 -5.27 10.95
CA ARG A 193 28.40 -3.85 10.62
C ARG A 193 27.62 -3.38 9.38
N LEU A 194 27.36 -4.29 8.43
CA LEU A 194 26.55 -3.99 7.25
C LEU A 194 25.09 -3.71 7.63
N CYS A 195 24.50 -4.53 8.51
CA CYS A 195 23.15 -4.29 9.02
C CYS A 195 23.07 -3.00 9.84
N LEU A 196 24.08 -2.70 10.67
CA LEU A 196 24.17 -1.41 11.36
C LEU A 196 24.25 -0.23 10.38
N ALA A 197 25.05 -0.33 9.33
CA ALA A 197 25.16 0.74 8.34
C ALA A 197 23.85 0.94 7.56
N ARG A 198 23.20 -0.16 7.14
CA ARG A 198 21.94 -0.13 6.39
C ARG A 198 20.77 0.32 7.26
N SER A 199 20.77 0.06 8.56
CA SER A 199 19.71 0.50 9.47
C SER A 199 19.67 2.00 9.68
N LYS A 200 20.78 2.72 9.43
CA LYS A 200 20.85 4.19 9.63
C LYS A 200 19.74 4.96 8.92
N LYS A 201 19.25 4.46 7.77
CA LYS A 201 18.16 5.06 7.01
C LYS A 201 16.78 4.93 7.68
N HIS A 202 16.67 4.23 8.80
CA HIS A 202 15.41 4.04 9.53
C HIS A 202 15.61 4.24 11.04
N HIS A 203 16.62 3.59 11.61
CA HIS A 203 16.84 3.52 13.04
C HIS A 203 17.21 4.87 13.65
N THR A 204 17.87 5.77 12.92
CA THR A 204 18.42 7.02 13.49
C THR A 204 17.36 7.88 14.20
N LEU A 205 16.20 8.10 13.56
CA LEU A 205 15.09 8.86 14.18
C LEU A 205 14.19 7.99 15.07
N LEU A 206 14.39 6.68 15.10
CA LEU A 206 13.66 5.73 15.94
C LEU A 206 14.50 5.20 17.11
N CYS A 207 15.72 5.72 17.28
CA CYS A 207 16.64 5.30 18.30
C CYS A 207 16.33 6.09 19.58
N PRO A 208 15.95 5.43 20.69
CA PRO A 208 15.56 6.12 21.93
C PRO A 208 16.67 7.02 22.51
N SER A 209 17.93 6.67 22.27
CA SER A 209 19.08 7.46 22.69
C SER A 209 19.24 8.75 21.86
N GLN A 210 19.06 8.66 20.54
CA GLN A 210 19.26 9.77 19.60
C GLN A 210 18.02 10.67 19.48
N ASN A 211 16.83 10.08 19.45
CA ASN A 211 15.54 10.75 19.40
C ASN A 211 14.58 10.20 20.46
N PRO A 212 14.68 10.64 21.74
CA PRO A 212 13.80 10.17 22.80
C PRO A 212 12.31 10.43 22.55
N ALA A 213 11.98 11.47 21.76
CA ALA A 213 10.60 11.82 21.44
C ALA A 213 9.85 10.73 20.63
N CYS A 214 10.56 9.77 20.02
CA CYS A 214 9.91 8.64 19.35
C CYS A 214 9.39 7.56 20.31
N VAL A 215 9.87 7.53 21.56
CA VAL A 215 9.56 6.45 22.51
C VAL A 215 8.07 6.35 22.82
N PRO A 216 7.34 7.44 23.13
CA PRO A 216 5.90 7.36 23.37
C PRO A 216 5.11 6.84 22.16
N LEU A 217 5.50 7.22 20.94
CA LEU A 217 4.87 6.74 19.70
C LEU A 217 5.07 5.23 19.51
N LEU A 218 6.33 4.76 19.63
CA LEU A 218 6.66 3.34 19.46
C LEU A 218 6.02 2.49 20.55
N LYS A 219 5.99 2.99 21.79
CA LYS A 219 5.26 2.35 22.89
C LYS A 219 3.77 2.25 22.57
N PHE A 220 3.14 3.33 22.12
CA PHE A 220 1.72 3.30 21.77
C PHE A 220 1.43 2.31 20.65
N ALA A 221 2.25 2.28 19.59
CA ALA A 221 2.12 1.30 18.52
C ALA A 221 2.26 -0.14 19.04
N ARG A 222 3.21 -0.41 19.93
CA ARG A 222 3.41 -1.73 20.54
C ARG A 222 2.27 -2.12 21.48
N ASP A 223 1.82 -1.23 22.35
CA ASP A 223 0.76 -1.51 23.33
C ASP A 223 -0.58 -1.79 22.62
N THR A 224 -0.85 -1.08 21.52
CA THR A 224 -2.05 -1.26 20.68
C THR A 224 -1.88 -2.30 19.57
N GLN A 225 -0.71 -2.93 19.48
CA GLN A 225 -0.36 -3.87 18.41
C GLN A 225 -0.58 -3.32 16.98
N TRP A 226 -0.47 -2.00 16.80
CA TRP A 226 -0.84 -1.34 15.55
C TRP A 226 0.29 -1.30 14.51
N MET A 227 0.37 -2.34 13.68
CA MET A 227 1.43 -2.52 12.68
C MET A 227 1.53 -1.37 11.66
N ALA A 228 0.40 -0.83 11.21
CA ALA A 228 0.39 0.29 10.26
C ALA A 228 1.05 1.55 10.83
N LEU A 229 0.86 1.83 12.13
CA LEU A 229 1.51 2.95 12.81
C LEU A 229 3.02 2.75 12.93
N HIS A 230 3.45 1.52 13.26
CA HIS A 230 4.87 1.18 13.30
C HIS A 230 5.52 1.32 11.91
N ALA A 231 4.91 0.76 10.87
CA ALA A 231 5.39 0.89 9.49
C ALA A 231 5.43 2.34 9.00
N LEU A 232 4.43 3.16 9.35
CA LEU A 232 4.40 4.57 8.99
C LEU A 232 5.55 5.33 9.67
N SER A 233 5.86 4.97 10.93
CA SER A 233 7.00 5.53 11.67
C SER A 233 8.34 5.17 11.01
N GLN A 234 8.51 3.91 10.58
CA GLN A 234 9.68 3.45 9.83
C GLN A 234 9.83 4.19 8.50
N CYS A 235 8.73 4.32 7.75
CA CYS A 235 8.69 5.02 6.46
C CYS A 235 9.01 6.51 6.61
N THR A 236 8.43 7.17 7.62
CA THR A 236 8.65 8.60 7.87
C THR A 236 10.08 8.88 8.25
N SER A 237 10.66 8.03 9.12
CA SER A 237 12.08 8.12 9.44
C SER A 237 12.95 8.07 8.18
N ARG A 238 12.66 7.12 7.28
CA ARG A 238 13.37 7.00 6.00
C ARG A 238 13.27 8.23 5.13
N ILE A 239 12.07 8.78 4.95
CA ILE A 239 11.87 9.98 4.11
C ILE A 239 12.59 11.20 4.70
N LEU A 240 12.49 11.42 6.01
CA LEU A 240 13.15 12.54 6.67
C LEU A 240 14.68 12.44 6.61
N LEU A 241 15.23 11.23 6.76
CA LEU A 241 16.67 10.97 6.65
C LEU A 241 17.16 11.05 5.19
N ALA A 242 16.36 10.58 4.23
CA ALA A 242 16.66 10.76 2.81
C ALA A 242 16.75 12.24 2.43
N ASN A 243 15.88 13.10 2.99
CA ASN A 243 15.98 14.55 2.84
C ASN A 243 17.35 15.09 3.31
N GLN A 244 17.94 14.50 4.36
CA GLN A 244 19.25 14.93 4.88
C GLN A 244 20.45 14.51 4.01
N ILE A 245 20.25 13.61 3.04
CA ILE A 245 21.32 13.15 2.15
C ILE A 245 21.40 14.06 0.93
N ASP A 246 20.40 13.99 0.04
CA ASP A 246 20.31 14.78 -1.18
C ASP A 246 18.89 14.67 -1.80
N ASP A 247 18.57 15.55 -2.75
CA ASP A 247 17.24 15.58 -3.37
C ASP A 247 16.94 14.36 -4.25
N SER A 248 17.95 13.74 -4.86
CA SER A 248 17.78 12.55 -5.70
C SER A 248 17.35 11.35 -4.84
N THR A 249 18.04 11.12 -3.72
CA THR A 249 17.70 10.09 -2.74
C THR A 249 16.31 10.31 -2.17
N LEU A 250 15.98 11.53 -1.75
CA LEU A 250 14.64 11.89 -1.28
C LEU A 250 13.57 11.62 -2.34
N ASN A 251 13.78 12.11 -3.57
CA ASN A 251 12.80 11.94 -4.65
C ASN A 251 12.61 10.47 -4.99
N SER A 252 13.68 9.66 -5.03
CA SER A 252 13.58 8.22 -5.29
C SER A 252 12.73 7.51 -4.24
N ASP A 253 13.01 7.75 -2.95
CA ASP A 253 12.24 7.15 -1.86
C ASP A 253 10.80 7.66 -1.81
N TRP A 254 10.59 8.95 -2.07
CA TRP A 254 9.25 9.54 -2.07
C TRP A 254 8.38 9.04 -3.23
N GLN A 255 8.95 8.81 -4.41
CA GLN A 255 8.22 8.20 -5.53
C GLN A 255 7.78 6.77 -5.22
N VAL A 256 8.57 6.00 -4.47
CA VAL A 256 8.12 4.69 -3.95
C VAL A 256 6.88 4.88 -3.08
N VAL A 257 6.93 5.76 -2.08
CA VAL A 257 5.80 5.99 -1.16
C VAL A 257 4.55 6.46 -1.89
N LYS A 258 4.66 7.40 -2.83
CA LYS A 258 3.53 7.90 -3.64
C LYS A 258 3.03 6.88 -4.66
N GLY A 259 3.82 5.86 -4.97
CA GLY A 259 3.44 4.77 -5.86
C GLY A 259 2.58 3.71 -5.20
N LEU A 260 2.69 3.51 -3.88
CA LEU A 260 1.95 2.50 -3.12
C LEU A 260 0.43 2.70 -3.20
N ALA A 261 -0.33 1.64 -2.98
CA ALA A 261 -1.79 1.74 -2.88
C ALA A 261 -2.19 2.57 -1.65
N GLU A 262 -3.09 3.53 -1.82
CA GLU A 262 -3.56 4.39 -0.73
C GLU A 262 -5.08 4.54 -0.73
N LEU A 263 -5.63 4.45 0.47
CA LEU A 263 -6.99 4.84 0.86
C LEU A 263 -6.91 5.27 2.34
N GLY A 264 -7.60 6.34 2.74
CA GLY A 264 -7.51 6.83 4.11
C GLY A 264 -8.23 5.91 5.10
N MET A 265 -7.88 6.04 6.39
CA MET A 265 -8.48 5.20 7.45
C MET A 265 -10.00 5.39 7.56
N GLU A 266 -10.51 6.60 7.37
CA GLU A 266 -11.97 6.87 7.37
C GLU A 266 -12.63 6.11 6.22
N GLU A 267 -12.16 6.28 4.99
CA GLU A 267 -12.75 5.63 3.82
C GLU A 267 -12.62 4.11 3.87
N ARG A 268 -11.53 3.59 4.44
CA ARG A 268 -11.34 2.14 4.66
C ARG A 268 -12.28 1.58 5.70
N PHE A 269 -12.45 2.27 6.82
CA PHE A 269 -13.37 1.84 7.87
C PHE A 269 -14.80 1.84 7.35
N GLN A 270 -15.20 2.91 6.66
CA GLN A 270 -16.55 3.04 6.12
C GLN A 270 -16.93 1.96 5.11
N GLN A 271 -15.96 1.48 4.32
CA GLN A 271 -16.12 0.39 3.35
C GLN A 271 -15.85 -1.00 3.93
N SER A 272 -15.49 -1.07 5.21
CA SER A 272 -15.30 -2.34 5.90
C SER A 272 -16.64 -2.92 6.33
N TYR A 273 -16.65 -4.21 6.63
CA TYR A 273 -17.81 -4.88 7.22
C TYR A 273 -18.37 -4.09 8.42
N GLU A 274 -17.54 -3.68 9.38
CA GLU A 274 -17.97 -2.93 10.57
C GLU A 274 -18.61 -1.58 10.22
N GLY A 275 -18.02 -0.84 9.28
CA GLY A 275 -18.57 0.43 8.81
C GLY A 275 -19.93 0.28 8.13
N HIS A 276 -20.12 -0.79 7.35
CA HIS A 276 -21.42 -1.11 6.75
C HIS A 276 -22.50 -1.47 7.79
N HIS A 277 -22.10 -1.87 9.00
CA HIS A 277 -23.01 -2.23 10.09
C HIS A 277 -23.11 -1.13 11.16
N GLY A 278 -22.72 0.10 10.83
CA GLY A 278 -22.94 1.28 11.68
C GLY A 278 -22.03 1.36 12.91
N ALA A 279 -20.93 0.61 12.95
CA ALA A 279 -19.90 0.81 13.96
C ALA A 279 -19.20 2.16 13.74
N GLU A 280 -18.55 2.69 14.79
CA GLU A 280 -17.75 3.91 14.70
C GLU A 280 -16.26 3.57 14.82
N PRO A 281 -15.38 4.20 14.01
CA PRO A 281 -13.95 3.98 14.14
C PRO A 281 -13.40 4.62 15.42
N ASP A 282 -12.29 4.07 15.93
CA ASP A 282 -11.56 4.61 17.08
C ASP A 282 -10.76 5.88 16.71
N ARG A 283 -11.48 6.97 16.47
CA ARG A 283 -10.89 8.28 16.14
C ARG A 283 -10.06 8.85 17.30
N VAL A 284 -10.34 8.44 18.53
CA VAL A 284 -9.57 8.85 19.72
C VAL A 284 -8.16 8.27 19.64
N ALA A 285 -8.02 6.98 19.35
CA ALA A 285 -6.71 6.38 19.13
C ALA A 285 -5.98 7.00 17.94
N TRP A 286 -6.69 7.34 16.85
CA TRP A 286 -6.09 7.97 15.67
C TRP A 286 -5.53 9.36 15.96
N GLN A 287 -6.28 10.20 16.69
CA GLN A 287 -5.84 11.53 17.11
C GLN A 287 -4.65 11.47 18.07
N LYS A 288 -4.69 10.52 19.03
CA LYS A 288 -3.57 10.28 19.94
C LYS A 288 -2.32 9.84 19.18
N ALA A 289 -2.44 8.89 18.26
CA ALA A 289 -1.34 8.44 17.40
C ALA A 289 -0.74 9.58 16.59
N HIS A 290 -1.59 10.43 15.98
CA HIS A 290 -1.13 11.59 15.22
C HIS A 290 -0.35 12.58 16.08
N THR A 291 -0.84 12.88 17.27
CA THR A 291 -0.15 13.76 18.23
C THR A 291 1.24 13.22 18.57
N LEU A 292 1.34 11.93 18.93
CA LEU A 292 2.61 11.27 19.25
C LEU A 292 3.54 11.23 18.03
N PHE A 293 2.98 11.05 16.84
CA PHE A 293 3.72 11.01 15.58
C PHE A 293 4.33 12.37 15.22
N VAL A 294 3.58 13.46 15.35
CA VAL A 294 4.09 14.82 15.16
C VAL A 294 5.16 15.14 16.19
N GLN A 295 4.95 14.77 17.46
CA GLN A 295 5.93 14.95 18.53
C GLN A 295 7.25 14.20 18.26
N ALA A 296 7.17 12.98 17.71
CA ALA A 296 8.35 12.17 17.44
C ALA A 296 9.24 12.73 16.33
N PHE A 297 8.67 13.39 15.33
CA PHE A 297 9.36 13.68 14.06
C PHE A 297 9.38 15.15 13.64
N SER A 298 8.59 16.01 14.26
CA SER A 298 8.48 17.43 13.88
C SER A 298 8.55 18.34 15.10
N GLU A 299 7.69 18.13 16.10
CA GLU A 299 7.49 19.09 17.20
C GLU A 299 7.58 18.40 18.58
N PRO A 300 8.79 17.99 19.02
CA PRO A 300 8.96 17.39 20.34
C PRO A 300 8.47 18.33 21.46
N PRO A 301 7.84 17.79 22.51
CA PRO A 301 7.17 18.60 23.53
C PRO A 301 8.12 19.36 24.45
N ASN A 302 9.38 18.93 24.58
CA ASN A 302 10.36 19.55 25.48
C ASN A 302 11.58 20.10 24.72
N PRO A 303 12.22 21.18 25.23
CA PRO A 303 13.35 21.83 24.54
C PRO A 303 14.58 20.94 24.33
N ALA A 304 14.82 19.96 25.22
CA ALA A 304 15.96 19.06 25.11
C ALA A 304 15.81 18.13 23.90
N ASP A 305 14.62 17.57 23.70
CA ASP A 305 14.31 16.71 22.56
C ASP A 305 14.21 17.51 21.26
N GLN A 306 13.68 18.73 21.30
CA GLN A 306 13.72 19.65 20.14
C GLN A 306 15.17 19.86 19.67
N LYS A 307 16.10 20.11 20.60
CA LYS A 307 17.53 20.27 20.29
C LYS A 307 18.15 18.97 19.74
N LYS A 308 17.74 17.81 20.23
CA LYS A 308 18.21 16.51 19.69
C LYS A 308 17.70 16.29 18.27
N LEU A 309 16.41 16.50 18.01
CA LEU A 309 15.82 16.34 16.69
C LEU A 309 16.44 17.31 15.68
N ALA A 310 16.61 18.59 16.04
CA ALA A 310 17.23 19.60 15.18
C ALA A 310 18.70 19.26 14.81
N LYS A 311 19.42 18.51 15.65
CA LYS A 311 20.78 18.02 15.31
C LYS A 311 20.75 16.91 14.26
N LEU A 312 19.68 16.11 14.22
CA LEU A 312 19.48 15.02 13.26
C LEU A 312 18.92 15.54 11.93
N LEU A 313 18.03 16.54 11.99
CA LEU A 313 17.34 17.13 10.84
C LEU A 313 17.80 18.57 10.59
N LYS A 314 19.00 18.72 9.99
CA LYS A 314 19.61 20.02 9.73
C LYS A 314 19.03 20.71 8.49
N LYS A 315 18.75 19.93 7.44
CA LYS A 315 18.13 20.43 6.21
C LYS A 315 16.62 20.55 6.45
N PRO A 316 16.03 21.74 6.24
CA PRO A 316 14.59 21.92 6.39
C PRO A 316 13.84 21.05 5.38
N LEU A 317 12.62 20.67 5.74
CA LEU A 317 11.71 19.94 4.88
C LEU A 317 10.96 20.94 3.99
N ARG A 318 10.70 20.58 2.73
CA ARG A 318 9.81 21.37 1.88
C ARG A 318 8.39 21.36 2.46
N GLU A 319 7.66 22.48 2.34
CA GLU A 319 6.32 22.63 2.94
C GLU A 319 5.28 21.65 2.38
N ASP A 320 5.37 21.32 1.08
CA ASP A 320 4.52 20.29 0.45
C ASP A 320 4.71 18.93 1.12
N LEU A 321 5.96 18.54 1.35
CA LEU A 321 6.31 17.28 1.99
C LEU A 321 5.97 17.28 3.48
N LYS A 322 6.12 18.43 4.17
CA LYS A 322 5.69 18.60 5.56
C LYS A 322 4.17 18.37 5.70
N SER A 323 3.38 18.96 4.81
CA SER A 323 1.93 18.77 4.77
C SER A 323 1.55 17.31 4.43
N ASP A 324 2.22 16.71 3.44
CA ASP A 324 2.00 15.30 3.03
C ASP A 324 2.40 14.28 4.11
N LEU A 325 3.23 14.65 5.09
CA LEU A 325 3.63 13.78 6.21
C LEU A 325 2.85 14.03 7.49
N PHE A 326 2.62 15.30 7.86
CA PHE A 326 2.19 15.67 9.21
C PHE A 326 0.77 16.22 9.31
N ASN A 327 0.11 16.59 8.21
CA ASN A 327 -1.31 16.94 8.28
C ASN A 327 -2.13 15.71 8.73
N TYR A 328 -3.13 15.89 9.59
CA TYR A 328 -3.94 14.79 10.12
C TYR A 328 -4.55 13.92 9.01
N LYS A 329 -5.10 14.52 7.94
CA LYS A 329 -5.68 13.78 6.82
C LYS A 329 -4.63 13.00 6.03
N SER A 330 -3.45 13.58 5.83
CA SER A 330 -2.29 12.91 5.20
C SER A 330 -1.76 11.76 6.06
N PHE A 331 -1.76 11.92 7.39
CA PHE A 331 -1.38 10.90 8.35
C PHE A 331 -2.33 9.70 8.31
N LEU A 332 -3.66 9.92 8.33
CA LEU A 332 -4.64 8.84 8.16
C LEU A 332 -4.48 8.13 6.81
N ARG A 333 -4.18 8.88 5.75
CA ARG A 333 -3.85 8.28 4.45
C ARG A 333 -2.56 7.48 4.48
N GLY A 334 -1.55 7.95 5.21
CA GLY A 334 -0.30 7.25 5.46
C GLY A 334 -0.53 5.91 6.17
N LEU A 335 -1.37 5.89 7.21
CA LEU A 335 -1.75 4.68 7.92
C LEU A 335 -2.46 3.69 6.98
N GLY A 336 -3.47 4.15 6.25
CA GLY A 336 -4.19 3.31 5.31
C GLY A 336 -3.31 2.79 4.18
N ARG A 337 -2.32 3.58 3.71
CA ARG A 337 -1.27 3.12 2.78
C ARG A 337 -0.44 2.00 3.39
N MET A 338 -0.03 2.09 4.65
CA MET A 338 0.73 1.00 5.28
C MET A 338 -0.09 -0.29 5.34
N SER A 339 -1.33 -0.25 5.85
CA SER A 339 -2.12 -1.47 5.96
C SER A 339 -2.68 -2.01 4.62
N LEU A 340 -2.45 -1.33 3.48
CA LEU A 340 -2.73 -1.88 2.14
C LEU A 340 -1.50 -2.48 1.44
N ASN A 341 -0.27 -2.26 1.96
CA ASN A 341 0.94 -2.65 1.23
C ASN A 341 1.94 -3.47 2.07
N LEU A 342 1.72 -3.59 3.38
CA LEU A 342 2.54 -4.46 4.21
C LEU A 342 2.31 -5.92 3.83
N GLU A 343 3.41 -6.64 3.63
CA GLU A 343 3.43 -8.09 3.57
C GLU A 343 3.22 -8.66 4.99
N ALA A 344 2.78 -9.91 5.10
CA ALA A 344 2.37 -10.55 6.36
C ALA A 344 3.41 -10.43 7.49
N HIS A 345 4.71 -10.47 7.18
CA HIS A 345 5.79 -10.32 8.16
C HIS A 345 6.26 -8.87 8.37
N GLY A 346 5.43 -7.90 7.96
CA GLY A 346 5.61 -6.48 8.22
C GLY A 346 6.66 -5.78 7.35
N GLY A 347 7.09 -6.44 6.27
CA GLY A 347 7.93 -5.84 5.24
C GLY A 347 7.11 -5.04 4.24
N LEU A 348 7.61 -3.86 3.86
CA LEU A 348 7.11 -3.11 2.71
C LEU A 348 8.14 -3.20 1.59
N TYR A 349 7.71 -3.58 0.40
CA TYR A 349 8.59 -3.91 -0.73
C TYR A 349 8.16 -3.15 -1.98
N VAL A 350 9.12 -2.66 -2.77
CA VAL A 350 8.86 -1.78 -3.90
C VAL A 350 8.20 -2.53 -5.05
N LEU A 351 8.73 -3.68 -5.45
CA LEU A 351 8.21 -4.44 -6.57
C LEU A 351 7.02 -5.31 -6.15
N HIS A 352 7.14 -6.01 -5.01
CA HIS A 352 6.05 -6.83 -4.47
C HIS A 352 4.74 -6.06 -4.21
N SER A 353 4.77 -4.76 -3.87
CA SER A 353 3.54 -3.96 -3.71
C SER A 353 2.74 -3.73 -5.02
N HIS A 354 3.18 -4.30 -6.14
CA HIS A 354 2.46 -4.30 -7.41
C HIS A 354 1.73 -5.64 -7.67
N LEU A 355 1.82 -6.63 -6.77
CA LEU A 355 1.12 -7.90 -6.96
C LEU A 355 -0.33 -7.77 -6.52
N ASN A 356 -1.27 -8.02 -7.43
CA ASN A 356 -2.70 -7.98 -7.12
C ASN A 356 -3.22 -9.30 -6.55
N HIS A 357 -4.42 -9.25 -5.99
CA HIS A 357 -5.12 -10.41 -5.45
C HIS A 357 -5.68 -11.37 -6.52
N SER A 358 -5.57 -12.67 -6.26
CA SER A 358 -6.41 -13.74 -6.81
C SER A 358 -6.58 -14.86 -5.77
N CYS A 359 -7.78 -15.44 -5.65
CA CYS A 359 -8.01 -16.63 -4.81
C CYS A 359 -7.38 -17.92 -5.41
N SER A 360 -6.92 -17.84 -6.66
CA SER A 360 -6.07 -18.84 -7.33
C SER A 360 -4.79 -18.16 -7.81
N PRO A 361 -3.86 -17.82 -6.90
CA PRO A 361 -2.67 -17.07 -7.26
C PRO A 361 -1.67 -17.94 -8.01
N ASN A 362 -1.02 -17.36 -9.02
CA ASN A 362 0.04 -18.00 -9.81
C ASN A 362 1.44 -17.76 -9.23
N VAL A 363 1.57 -16.94 -8.19
CA VAL A 363 2.84 -16.61 -7.53
C VAL A 363 2.75 -16.87 -6.02
N SER A 364 3.90 -17.20 -5.43
CA SER A 364 4.09 -17.42 -4.00
C SER A 364 5.20 -16.53 -3.47
N VAL A 365 4.95 -15.86 -2.35
CA VAL A 365 5.96 -15.07 -1.62
C VAL A 365 6.45 -15.91 -0.43
N ARG A 366 7.78 -16.00 -0.25
CA ARG A 366 8.42 -16.86 0.75
C ARG A 366 9.62 -16.19 1.39
N HIS A 367 9.78 -16.40 2.70
CA HIS A 367 10.95 -16.00 3.48
C HIS A 367 11.94 -17.17 3.59
N LEU A 368 12.71 -17.43 2.53
CA LEU A 368 13.61 -18.58 2.47
C LEU A 368 14.95 -18.36 3.21
N GLU A 369 15.33 -17.11 3.46
CA GLU A 369 16.63 -16.74 4.04
C GLU A 369 16.56 -16.51 5.56
N GLN A 370 15.84 -17.38 6.28
CA GLN A 370 15.53 -17.23 7.71
C GLN A 370 16.77 -17.00 8.60
N LYS A 371 17.90 -17.62 8.25
CA LYS A 371 19.16 -17.55 9.02
C LYS A 371 20.05 -16.36 8.71
N THR A 372 19.84 -15.68 7.59
CA THR A 372 20.76 -14.64 7.09
C THR A 372 20.08 -13.30 6.88
N MET A 373 18.87 -13.31 6.34
CA MET A 373 18.06 -12.13 6.02
C MET A 373 16.57 -12.52 6.14
N LEU A 374 16.06 -12.66 7.37
CA LEU A 374 14.69 -13.12 7.62
C LEU A 374 13.68 -12.27 6.85
N ALA A 375 13.88 -10.95 6.82
CA ALA A 375 12.99 -10.02 6.14
C ALA A 375 13.11 -10.01 4.60
N ARG A 376 13.95 -10.84 3.97
CA ARG A 376 14.01 -10.91 2.50
C ARG A 376 12.93 -11.82 1.96
N ILE A 377 12.17 -11.34 0.99
CA ILE A 377 11.22 -12.16 0.25
C ILE A 377 11.88 -12.79 -0.97
N THR A 378 11.43 -14.00 -1.29
CA THR A 378 11.67 -14.71 -2.55
C THR A 378 10.33 -14.96 -3.20
N VAL A 379 10.19 -14.51 -4.45
CA VAL A 379 8.94 -14.63 -5.19
C VAL A 379 9.08 -15.74 -6.22
N ILE A 380 8.19 -16.73 -6.16
CA ILE A 380 8.31 -18.00 -6.88
C ILE A 380 7.02 -18.27 -7.66
N ALA A 381 7.14 -18.73 -8.91
CA ALA A 381 6.00 -19.15 -9.70
C ALA A 381 5.39 -20.45 -9.15
N LYS A 382 4.07 -20.46 -8.90
CA LYS A 382 3.31 -21.65 -8.44
C LYS A 382 2.88 -22.57 -9.58
N GLN A 383 2.86 -22.03 -10.79
CA GLN A 383 2.47 -22.68 -12.04
C GLN A 383 3.26 -22.04 -13.19
N ASP A 384 3.18 -22.63 -14.38
CA ASP A 384 3.70 -21.97 -15.59
C ASP A 384 2.91 -20.66 -15.82
N ILE A 385 3.63 -19.57 -16.11
CA ILE A 385 3.06 -18.25 -16.39
C ILE A 385 3.47 -17.85 -17.81
N GLN A 386 2.49 -17.55 -18.66
CA GLN A 386 2.72 -17.16 -20.05
C GLN A 386 3.00 -15.66 -20.19
N PRO A 387 3.70 -15.22 -21.25
CA PRO A 387 3.84 -13.80 -21.56
C PRO A 387 2.46 -13.12 -21.64
N GLY A 388 2.33 -11.97 -21.00
CA GLY A 388 1.06 -11.23 -20.94
C GLY A 388 0.14 -11.60 -19.77
N GLU A 389 0.40 -12.69 -19.06
CA GLU A 389 -0.35 -13.04 -17.84
C GLU A 389 0.05 -12.15 -16.66
N GLU A 390 -0.93 -11.82 -15.84
CA GLU A 390 -0.73 -11.05 -14.62
C GLU A 390 -0.21 -11.93 -13.49
N LEU A 391 0.79 -11.44 -12.76
CA LEU A 391 1.28 -12.08 -11.54
C LEU A 391 0.39 -11.66 -10.37
N THR A 392 -0.14 -12.65 -9.65
CA THR A 392 -1.06 -12.45 -8.54
C THR A 392 -0.67 -13.28 -7.31
N VAL A 393 -0.96 -12.72 -6.14
CA VAL A 393 -0.84 -13.37 -4.83
C VAL A 393 -2.23 -13.46 -4.19
N THR A 394 -2.33 -14.16 -3.05
CA THR A 394 -3.56 -14.09 -2.24
C THR A 394 -3.32 -13.12 -1.09
N TYR A 395 -4.35 -12.32 -0.77
CA TYR A 395 -4.33 -11.34 0.32
C TYR A 395 -5.01 -11.89 1.58
N VAL A 396 -5.70 -13.02 1.41
CA VAL A 396 -6.55 -13.67 2.40
C VAL A 396 -6.23 -15.15 2.43
N ASN A 397 -6.73 -15.86 3.45
CA ASN A 397 -6.53 -17.30 3.53
C ASN A 397 -7.25 -18.03 2.37
N PRO A 398 -6.52 -18.67 1.43
CA PRO A 398 -7.13 -19.31 0.28
C PRO A 398 -7.92 -20.58 0.64
N SER A 399 -7.79 -21.10 1.87
CA SER A 399 -8.51 -22.28 2.36
C SER A 399 -9.93 -21.96 2.85
N GLY A 400 -10.27 -20.68 3.06
CA GLY A 400 -11.62 -20.27 3.47
C GLY A 400 -12.68 -20.49 2.39
N SER A 401 -13.95 -20.47 2.75
CA SER A 401 -15.09 -20.51 1.81
C SER A 401 -15.13 -19.26 0.92
N VAL A 402 -15.86 -19.31 -0.21
CA VAL A 402 -16.00 -18.12 -1.07
C VAL A 402 -16.59 -16.93 -0.33
N THR A 403 -17.56 -17.16 0.55
CA THR A 403 -18.18 -16.13 1.39
C THR A 403 -17.16 -15.51 2.33
N SER A 404 -16.45 -16.33 3.10
CA SER A 404 -15.42 -15.88 4.06
C SER A 404 -14.32 -15.08 3.36
N ARG A 405 -13.80 -15.56 2.23
CA ARG A 405 -12.78 -14.83 1.45
C ARG A 405 -13.30 -13.50 0.92
N GLN A 406 -14.53 -13.43 0.42
CA GLN A 406 -15.11 -12.17 -0.09
C GLN A 406 -15.29 -11.13 1.03
N ILE A 407 -15.61 -11.57 2.25
CA ILE A 407 -15.74 -10.69 3.42
C ILE A 407 -14.37 -10.18 3.86
N GLU A 408 -13.38 -11.08 4.02
CA GLU A 408 -12.02 -10.69 4.45
C GLU A 408 -11.39 -9.68 3.47
N LEU A 409 -11.71 -9.80 2.18
CA LEU A 409 -11.27 -8.87 1.13
C LEU A 409 -11.89 -7.47 1.20
N GLU A 410 -13.00 -7.25 1.93
CA GLU A 410 -13.62 -5.93 2.08
C GLU A 410 -12.65 -4.92 2.73
N SER A 411 -11.82 -5.39 3.66
CA SER A 411 -10.79 -4.59 4.34
C SER A 411 -9.73 -3.99 3.39
N TRP A 412 -9.63 -4.51 2.17
CA TRP A 412 -8.73 -4.06 1.11
C TRP A 412 -9.38 -3.05 0.15
N ALA A 413 -10.70 -2.83 0.26
CA ALA A 413 -11.46 -1.81 -0.47
C ALA A 413 -11.36 -1.87 -2.02
N PHE A 414 -10.96 -3.00 -2.61
CA PHE A 414 -10.94 -3.16 -4.07
C PHE A 414 -12.24 -3.76 -4.63
N GLY A 415 -13.29 -3.88 -3.81
CA GLY A 415 -14.57 -4.50 -4.14
C GLY A 415 -14.52 -6.03 -4.25
N LYS A 416 -15.65 -6.64 -4.61
CA LYS A 416 -15.78 -8.11 -4.71
C LYS A 416 -14.78 -8.70 -5.71
N CYS A 417 -14.12 -9.79 -5.30
CA CYS A 417 -13.19 -10.54 -6.11
C CYS A 417 -13.92 -11.28 -7.23
N LYS A 418 -13.45 -11.09 -8.47
CA LYS A 418 -14.01 -11.72 -9.68
C LYS A 418 -13.04 -12.71 -10.33
N CYS A 419 -12.12 -13.29 -9.54
CA CYS A 419 -11.21 -14.32 -10.06
C CYS A 419 -11.99 -15.58 -10.50
N PRO A 420 -11.45 -16.42 -11.41
CA PRO A 420 -12.16 -17.58 -11.94
C PRO A 420 -12.72 -18.51 -10.85
N ARG A 421 -11.95 -18.73 -9.77
CA ARG A 421 -12.36 -19.54 -8.62
C ARG A 421 -13.58 -18.96 -7.89
N CYS A 422 -13.58 -17.65 -7.61
CA CYS A 422 -14.72 -17.00 -6.95
C CYS A 422 -15.98 -17.04 -7.82
N VAL A 423 -15.84 -16.82 -9.14
CA VAL A 423 -16.97 -16.85 -10.06
C VAL A 423 -17.60 -18.25 -10.09
N GLN A 424 -16.77 -19.29 -10.14
CA GLN A 424 -17.22 -20.67 -10.11
C GLN A 424 -17.90 -21.02 -8.78
N GLU A 425 -17.22 -20.80 -7.64
CA GLU A 425 -17.73 -21.18 -6.32
C GLU A 425 -19.03 -20.42 -5.96
N LEU A 426 -19.18 -19.15 -6.37
CA LEU A 426 -20.43 -18.40 -6.17
C LEU A 426 -21.59 -18.96 -6.99
N LYS A 427 -21.31 -19.43 -8.22
CA LYS A 427 -22.32 -20.07 -9.06
C LYS A 427 -22.81 -21.38 -8.43
N GLU A 428 -21.88 -22.22 -7.99
CA GLU A 428 -22.18 -23.49 -7.30
C GLU A 428 -22.99 -23.26 -6.02
N LEU A 429 -22.63 -22.26 -5.22
CA LEU A 429 -23.37 -21.88 -4.01
C LEU A 429 -24.80 -21.43 -4.32
N ALA A 430 -25.00 -20.65 -5.38
CA ALA A 430 -26.32 -20.20 -5.81
C ALA A 430 -27.20 -21.36 -6.32
N GLU A 431 -26.61 -22.33 -7.02
CA GLU A 431 -27.32 -23.54 -7.47
C GLU A 431 -27.73 -24.42 -6.28
N LYS A 432 -26.84 -24.60 -5.30
CA LYS A 432 -27.14 -25.34 -4.06
C LYS A 432 -28.28 -24.70 -3.25
N ARG A 433 -28.25 -23.37 -3.08
CA ARG A 433 -29.34 -22.63 -2.39
C ARG A 433 -30.71 -22.79 -3.06
N LYS A 434 -30.74 -22.94 -4.39
CA LYS A 434 -31.98 -23.22 -5.14
C LYS A 434 -32.46 -24.66 -4.95
N ALA A 435 -31.56 -25.61 -4.71
CA ALA A 435 -31.88 -27.02 -4.51
C ALA A 435 -32.36 -27.31 -3.07
N ASP A 436 -31.79 -26.65 -2.06
CA ASP A 436 -32.03 -26.95 -0.64
C ASP A 436 -33.29 -26.24 -0.06
N GLY A 437 -33.91 -25.31 -0.80
CA GLY A 437 -35.04 -24.51 -0.33
C GLY A 437 -34.64 -23.38 0.63
N GLU A 438 -35.44 -22.29 0.69
CA GLU A 438 -35.07 -21.01 1.31
C GLU A 438 -34.82 -21.06 2.84
N ALA A 439 -35.32 -22.09 3.54
CA ALA A 439 -35.28 -22.17 5.01
C ALA A 439 -33.91 -22.58 5.59
N GLU A 440 -33.17 -23.49 4.94
CA GLU A 440 -31.83 -23.91 5.42
C GLU A 440 -30.75 -22.84 5.11
N ALA A 441 -30.94 -22.05 4.06
CA ALA A 441 -30.02 -20.98 3.68
C ALA A 441 -29.97 -19.84 4.72
N ALA A 442 -31.08 -19.56 5.39
CA ALA A 442 -31.15 -18.55 6.45
C ALA A 442 -30.41 -19.01 7.73
N ALA A 443 -30.50 -20.30 8.06
CA ALA A 443 -29.82 -20.88 9.21
C ALA A 443 -28.29 -20.92 9.03
N GLY A 444 -27.81 -21.22 7.81
CA GLY A 444 -26.38 -21.17 7.48
C GLY A 444 -25.80 -19.76 7.52
N ALA A 445 -26.54 -18.77 7.03
CA ALA A 445 -26.13 -17.35 7.12
C ALA A 445 -26.07 -16.88 8.59
N ALA A 446 -27.04 -17.26 9.43
CA ALA A 446 -27.04 -16.94 10.85
C ALA A 446 -25.88 -17.59 11.62
N LEU A 447 -25.45 -18.80 11.22
CA LEU A 447 -24.28 -19.47 11.81
C LEU A 447 -22.97 -18.82 11.38
N ASP A 448 -22.84 -18.44 10.11
CA ASP A 448 -21.70 -17.65 9.61
C ASP A 448 -21.62 -16.28 10.30
N ASP A 449 -22.77 -15.68 10.63
CA ASP A 449 -22.90 -14.44 11.40
C ASP A 449 -22.46 -14.61 12.87
N LEU A 450 -22.85 -15.72 13.51
CA LEU A 450 -22.45 -16.03 14.88
C LEU A 450 -20.96 -16.36 15.00
N GLU A 451 -20.41 -17.13 14.05
CA GLU A 451 -18.97 -17.42 14.00
C GLU A 451 -18.15 -16.12 13.82
N ARG A 452 -18.71 -15.15 13.08
CA ARG A 452 -18.11 -13.83 12.87
C ARG A 452 -18.13 -12.95 14.13
N GLU A 453 -19.25 -12.92 14.86
CA GLU A 453 -19.29 -12.25 16.18
C GLU A 453 -18.28 -12.85 17.15
N LEU A 454 -18.14 -14.18 17.15
CA LEU A 454 -17.17 -14.89 17.98
C LEU A 454 -15.72 -14.59 17.58
N LYS A 455 -15.39 -14.59 16.28
CA LYS A 455 -14.04 -14.27 15.80
C LYS A 455 -13.65 -12.82 16.06
N ALA A 456 -14.57 -11.88 15.82
CA ALA A 456 -14.37 -10.46 16.12
C ALA A 456 -14.19 -10.21 17.63
N GLY A 457 -15.01 -10.85 18.48
CA GLY A 457 -14.90 -10.75 19.94
C GLY A 457 -13.63 -11.39 20.51
N LEU A 458 -13.03 -12.34 19.80
CA LEU A 458 -11.78 -13.01 20.20
C LEU A 458 -10.51 -12.35 19.62
N GLY A 459 -10.64 -11.28 18.83
CA GLY A 459 -9.50 -10.61 18.19
C GLY A 459 -8.76 -11.50 17.19
N LEU A 460 -9.42 -12.54 16.70
CA LEU A 460 -8.93 -13.46 15.68
C LEU A 460 -9.43 -12.95 14.32
N ALA A 461 -8.84 -11.86 13.85
CA ALA A 461 -8.97 -11.41 12.46
C ALA A 461 -7.92 -12.10 11.59
#